data_AF-A0A938P5D3-F1
#
_entry.id   AF-A0A938P5D3-F1
#
_cell.length_a   1.000
_cell.length_b   1.000
_cell.length_c   1.000
_cell.angle_alpha   90.00
_cell.angle_beta   90.00
_cell.angle_gamma   90.00
#
_symmetry.space_group_name_H-M   'P 1'
#
loop_
_entity.id
_entity.type
_entity.pdbx_description
1 polymer ?
#
loop_
_entity_poly.entity_id
_entity_poly.type
_entity_poly.pdbx_seq_one_letter_code
_entity_poly.pdbx_strand_id
1 'polypeptide(L)'
;GASIAKAAAAARDADLVLLCIGTTTEVEHETLDRKTLKLAGRQEELVKAVFAANRRAVVIQMSAGPLAVPWLKENVPAILQAWWSGEEGGHAIADVLFGDENPAGRLPHTVYASDEQVPSRDQYDISQGFTHMFLRGEPLFPFGHGLSYTAFTYTNVRLSAQAIAADGALTVAADVKNTGAREGEEVAQLYVRKPNSRVKRALQELRGFQRFALKPGEMRTVTFALPGEKLAYWDTEKHAFVVEPGEYDVLIGASSGDIRVVSRFTVTAPR
;
A
#
# COMPACT_ATOMS: atom_id res chain seq x y z
N GLY A 1 20.59 -0.14 27.15
CA GLY A 1 20.37 0.70 28.34
C GLY A 1 21.07 2.03 28.19
N ALA A 2 22.39 2.09 28.38
CA ALA A 2 23.18 3.32 28.30
C ALA A 2 23.08 4.05 26.94
N SER A 3 22.99 3.31 25.83
CA SER A 3 22.82 3.89 24.48
C SER A 3 21.48 4.61 24.28
N ILE A 4 20.38 4.06 24.83
CA ILE A 4 19.04 4.65 24.72
C ILE A 4 18.94 5.95 25.51
N ALA A 5 19.45 5.96 26.75
CA ALA A 5 19.46 7.16 27.57
C ALA A 5 20.31 8.28 26.92
N LYS A 6 21.44 7.93 26.29
CA LYS A 6 22.27 8.87 25.54
C LYS A 6 21.54 9.45 24.33
N ALA A 7 20.84 8.62 23.55
CA ALA A 7 20.04 9.07 22.41
C ALA A 7 18.90 10.01 22.84
N ALA A 8 18.15 9.65 23.88
CA ALA A 8 17.11 10.50 24.44
C ALA A 8 17.68 11.82 24.97
N ALA A 9 18.87 11.81 25.58
CA ALA A 9 19.53 13.03 26.03
C ALA A 9 19.93 13.95 24.88
N ALA A 10 20.49 13.41 23.79
CA ALA A 10 20.83 14.18 22.59
C ALA A 10 19.59 14.74 21.88
N ALA A 11 18.45 14.04 21.96
CA ALA A 11 17.21 14.46 21.34
C ALA A 11 16.56 15.69 22.02
N ARG A 12 16.79 15.91 23.32
CA ARG A 12 16.07 16.95 24.10
C ARG A 12 16.21 18.35 23.53
N ASP A 13 17.43 18.72 23.15
CA ASP A 13 17.76 20.09 22.75
C ASP A 13 17.81 20.25 21.22
N ALA A 14 17.43 19.22 20.46
CA ALA A 14 17.41 19.26 19.00
C ALA A 14 16.14 19.92 18.46
N ASP A 15 16.25 20.73 17.41
CA ASP A 15 15.08 21.31 16.75
C ASP A 15 14.21 20.26 16.04
N LEU A 16 14.86 19.23 15.51
CA LEU A 16 14.27 18.08 14.83
C LEU A 16 15.14 16.85 15.09
N VAL A 17 14.50 15.69 15.31
CA VAL A 17 15.19 14.41 15.46
C VAL A 17 14.85 13.51 14.28
N LEU A 18 15.89 13.06 13.57
CA LEU A 18 15.77 12.02 12.54
C LEU A 18 16.24 10.70 13.14
N LEU A 19 15.33 9.75 13.31
CA LEU A 19 15.63 8.47 13.94
C LEU A 19 15.59 7.33 12.92
N CYS A 20 16.76 6.86 12.51
CA CYS A 20 16.89 5.72 11.60
C CYS A 20 16.81 4.40 12.37
N ILE A 21 15.86 3.55 12.01
CA ILE A 21 15.65 2.21 12.58
C ILE A 21 15.38 1.20 11.46
N GLY A 22 15.41 -0.09 11.78
CA GLY A 22 14.93 -1.13 10.88
C GLY A 22 15.71 -2.42 11.04
N THR A 23 16.20 -2.98 9.93
CA THR A 23 16.88 -4.27 9.92
C THR A 23 18.23 -4.23 9.22
N THR A 24 19.12 -5.11 9.67
CA THR A 24 20.47 -5.31 9.15
C THR A 24 20.61 -6.74 8.62
N THR A 25 21.76 -7.04 7.99
CA THR A 25 22.09 -8.40 7.55
C THR A 25 22.19 -9.41 8.69
N GLU A 26 22.33 -8.98 9.94
CA GLU A 26 22.25 -9.85 11.12
C GLU A 26 20.83 -10.39 11.36
N VAL A 27 19.81 -9.67 10.89
CA VAL A 27 18.38 -9.99 11.09
C VAL A 27 17.75 -10.56 9.83
N GLU A 28 18.17 -10.09 8.65
CA GLU A 28 17.64 -10.47 7.35
C GLU A 28 18.80 -10.76 6.39
N HIS A 29 19.00 -12.03 6.04
CA HIS A 29 19.94 -12.45 5.00
C HIS A 29 19.49 -13.76 4.36
N GLU A 30 20.06 -14.09 3.20
CA GLU A 30 19.87 -15.39 2.57
C GLU A 30 20.15 -16.50 3.58
N THR A 31 19.30 -17.52 3.64
CA THR A 31 19.29 -18.62 4.65
C THR A 31 18.69 -18.30 6.02
N LEU A 32 18.35 -17.04 6.32
CA LEU A 32 17.72 -16.67 7.58
C LEU A 32 16.37 -15.96 7.38
N ASP A 33 15.30 -16.69 7.69
CA ASP A 33 13.96 -16.14 7.80
C ASP A 33 13.72 -15.49 9.17
N ARG A 34 13.18 -14.26 9.17
CA ARG A 34 12.69 -13.62 10.40
C ARG A 34 11.52 -14.40 10.99
N LYS A 35 11.52 -14.58 12.31
CA LYS A 35 10.41 -15.25 13.04
C LYS A 35 9.30 -14.32 13.50
N THR A 36 9.49 -13.01 13.35
CA THR A 36 8.53 -11.97 13.74
C THR A 36 8.66 -10.77 12.79
N LEU A 37 7.56 -10.04 12.61
CA LEU A 37 7.50 -8.76 11.93
C LEU A 37 7.86 -7.58 12.84
N LYS A 38 8.03 -7.79 14.15
CA LYS A 38 8.36 -6.71 15.09
C LYS A 38 9.76 -6.15 14.83
N LEU A 39 9.99 -4.92 15.26
CA LEU A 39 11.33 -4.32 15.28
C LEU A 39 12.30 -5.19 16.09
N ALA A 40 13.49 -5.43 15.53
CA ALA A 40 14.51 -6.24 16.18
C ALA A 40 15.12 -5.54 17.40
N GLY A 41 15.46 -6.32 18.43
CA GLY A 41 16.13 -5.84 19.63
C GLY A 41 15.29 -4.84 20.43
N ARG A 42 15.90 -3.71 20.80
CA ARG A 42 15.29 -2.68 21.66
C ARG A 42 14.96 -1.39 20.89
N GLN A 43 14.76 -1.49 19.59
CA GLN A 43 14.53 -0.31 18.74
C GLN A 43 13.21 0.38 19.07
N GLU A 44 12.12 -0.33 19.38
CA GLU A 44 10.88 0.32 19.81
C GLU A 44 11.05 1.07 21.14
N GLU A 45 11.80 0.52 22.10
CA GLU A 45 12.14 1.23 23.34
C GLU A 45 12.98 2.50 23.08
N LEU A 46 13.91 2.43 22.13
CA LEU A 46 14.69 3.58 21.69
C LEU A 46 13.78 4.67 21.13
N VAL A 47 12.88 4.33 20.20
CA VAL A 47 11.93 5.28 19.61
C VAL A 47 11.05 5.90 20.70
N LYS A 48 10.51 5.10 21.61
CA LYS A 48 9.69 5.59 22.74
C LYS A 48 10.46 6.58 23.61
N ALA A 49 11.70 6.28 23.98
CA ALA A 49 12.52 7.14 24.84
C ALA A 49 12.92 8.45 24.14
N VAL A 50 13.34 8.38 22.88
CA VAL A 50 13.66 9.56 22.06
C VAL A 50 12.43 10.44 21.88
N PHE A 51 11.29 9.84 21.53
CA PHE A 51 10.06 10.57 21.33
C PHE A 51 9.52 11.19 22.62
N ALA A 52 9.71 10.54 23.77
CA ALA A 52 9.39 11.11 25.09
C ALA A 52 10.25 12.33 25.43
N ALA A 53 11.51 12.34 24.99
CA ALA A 53 12.41 13.48 25.16
C ALA A 53 12.11 14.62 24.19
N ASN A 54 11.72 14.32 22.94
CA ASN A 54 11.40 15.30 21.92
C ASN A 54 10.34 14.78 20.94
N ARG A 55 9.18 15.45 20.90
CA ARG A 55 8.05 15.09 20.02
C ARG A 55 8.26 15.46 18.56
N ARG A 56 9.26 16.30 18.24
CA ARG A 56 9.64 16.66 16.87
C ARG A 56 10.59 15.59 16.31
N ALA A 57 10.09 14.37 16.19
CA ALA A 57 10.87 13.24 15.70
C ALA A 57 10.23 12.61 14.47
N VAL A 58 11.03 12.35 13.44
CA VAL A 58 10.65 11.59 12.25
C VAL A 58 11.36 10.24 12.32
N VAL A 59 10.62 9.15 12.12
CA VAL A 59 11.20 7.82 12.03
C VAL A 59 11.49 7.47 10.58
N ILE A 60 12.72 7.10 10.28
CA ILE A 60 13.14 6.62 8.97
C ILE A 60 13.36 5.11 9.11
N GLN A 61 12.47 4.33 8.49
CA GLN A 61 12.50 2.87 8.56
C GLN A 61 13.22 2.30 7.35
N MET A 62 14.36 1.64 7.59
CA MET A 62 15.21 1.00 6.59
C MET A 62 15.25 -0.51 6.84
N SER A 63 14.48 -1.27 6.06
CA SER A 63 14.33 -2.71 6.25
C SER A 63 14.22 -3.44 4.92
N ALA A 64 14.60 -4.71 4.88
CA ALA A 64 14.41 -5.54 3.69
C ALA A 64 12.93 -5.91 3.49
N GLY A 65 12.25 -6.32 4.55
CA GLY A 65 10.82 -6.63 4.55
C GLY A 65 9.95 -5.67 5.39
N PRO A 66 8.61 -5.85 5.35
CA PRO A 66 7.68 -5.11 6.18
C PRO A 66 7.95 -5.34 7.67
N LEU A 67 7.67 -4.32 8.48
CA LEU A 67 7.73 -4.39 9.94
C LEU A 67 6.37 -3.99 10.53
N ALA A 68 5.90 -4.76 11.51
CA ALA A 68 4.69 -4.47 12.28
C ALA A 68 5.04 -3.48 13.40
N VAL A 69 4.69 -2.20 13.18
CA VAL A 69 5.01 -1.07 14.08
C VAL A 69 3.76 -0.29 14.54
N PRO A 70 2.74 -0.95 15.14
CA PRO A 70 1.48 -0.30 15.51
C PRO A 70 1.67 0.89 16.45
N TRP A 71 2.56 0.76 17.45
CA TRP A 71 2.85 1.87 18.36
C TRP A 71 3.41 3.08 17.62
N LEU A 72 4.31 2.88 16.63
CA LEU A 72 4.87 3.99 15.86
C LEU A 72 3.79 4.66 15.02
N LYS A 73 2.95 3.88 14.31
CA LYS A 73 1.85 4.42 13.48
C LYS A 73 0.92 5.32 14.30
N GLU A 74 0.63 4.94 15.54
CA GLU A 74 -0.30 5.68 16.41
C GLU A 74 0.33 6.92 17.07
N ASN A 75 1.64 6.89 17.34
CA ASN A 75 2.27 7.87 18.24
C ASN A 75 3.28 8.80 17.56
N VAL A 76 3.94 8.37 16.49
CA VAL A 76 4.99 9.16 15.83
C VAL A 76 4.37 10.04 14.74
N PRO A 77 4.77 11.32 14.61
CA PRO A 77 4.15 12.24 13.66
C PRO A 77 4.41 11.90 12.20
N ALA A 78 5.55 11.26 11.88
CA ALA A 78 5.88 10.85 10.54
C ALA A 78 6.77 9.60 10.53
N ILE A 79 6.47 8.68 9.60
CA ILE A 79 7.27 7.50 9.30
C ILE A 79 7.61 7.53 7.80
N LEU A 80 8.89 7.56 7.47
CA LEU A 80 9.37 7.38 6.11
C LEU A 80 9.89 5.95 5.96
N GLN A 81 9.19 5.13 5.19
CA GLN A 81 9.69 3.81 4.78
C GLN A 81 10.64 3.97 3.60
N ALA A 82 11.93 3.75 3.83
CA ALA A 82 12.98 3.87 2.82
C ALA A 82 13.50 2.54 2.27
N TRP A 83 13.07 1.40 2.86
CA TRP A 83 13.59 0.07 2.54
C TRP A 83 15.13 0.02 2.61
N TRP A 84 15.76 -0.92 1.91
CA TRP A 84 17.18 -0.83 1.59
C TRP A 84 17.33 -0.07 0.26
N SER A 85 17.76 1.17 0.37
CA SER A 85 17.68 2.21 -0.67
C SER A 85 18.90 2.32 -1.59
N GLY A 86 19.83 1.37 -1.53
CA GLY A 86 21.07 1.41 -2.33
C GLY A 86 22.03 2.55 -1.93
N GLU A 87 23.04 2.80 -2.77
CA GLU A 87 24.15 3.72 -2.50
C GLU A 87 23.71 5.20 -2.41
N GLU A 88 22.75 5.61 -3.23
CA GLU A 88 22.20 6.98 -3.25
C GLU A 88 21.05 7.19 -2.24
N GLY A 89 20.79 6.19 -1.39
CA GLY A 89 19.66 6.21 -0.47
C GLY A 89 19.67 7.40 0.49
N GLY A 90 20.84 7.81 0.97
CA GLY A 90 20.98 8.97 1.85
C GLY A 90 20.55 10.27 1.19
N HIS A 91 20.89 10.47 -0.09
CA HIS A 91 20.50 11.63 -0.88
C HIS A 91 18.98 11.65 -1.09
N ALA A 92 18.40 10.54 -1.57
CA ALA A 92 16.97 10.46 -1.80
C ALA A 92 16.13 10.67 -0.52
N ILE A 93 16.60 10.15 0.63
CA ILE A 93 15.94 10.38 1.93
C ILE A 93 16.01 11.87 2.31
N ALA A 94 17.15 12.52 2.12
CA ALA A 94 17.31 13.93 2.42
C ALA A 94 16.38 14.79 1.54
N ASP A 95 16.37 14.58 0.22
CA ASP A 95 15.54 15.34 -0.72
C ASP A 95 14.05 15.27 -0.34
N VAL A 96 13.58 14.10 0.09
CA VAL A 96 12.21 13.92 0.60
C VAL A 96 12.02 14.65 1.93
N LEU A 97 12.91 14.49 2.91
CA LEU A 97 12.73 15.09 4.24
C LEU A 97 12.79 16.62 4.23
N PHE A 98 13.63 17.21 3.39
CA PHE A 98 13.73 18.66 3.22
C PHE A 98 12.69 19.20 2.23
N GLY A 99 12.01 18.32 1.50
CA GLY A 99 10.90 18.67 0.62
C GLY A 99 11.33 19.21 -0.74
N ASP A 100 12.58 18.96 -1.12
CA ASP A 100 13.09 19.14 -2.49
C ASP A 100 12.37 18.18 -3.43
N GLU A 101 12.03 16.98 -2.93
CA GLU A 101 11.22 15.99 -3.63
C GLU A 101 9.93 15.65 -2.87
N ASN A 102 8.82 15.52 -3.60
CA ASN A 102 7.54 15.09 -3.04
C ASN A 102 7.46 13.54 -3.08
N PRO A 103 7.27 12.85 -1.94
CA PRO A 103 7.25 11.40 -1.92
C PRO A 103 6.06 10.85 -2.73
N ALA A 104 6.38 9.93 -3.65
CA ALA A 104 5.41 9.30 -4.56
C ALA A 104 5.39 7.77 -4.48
N GLY A 105 6.12 7.19 -3.52
CA GLY A 105 6.15 5.74 -3.31
C GLY A 105 4.80 5.19 -2.87
N ARG A 106 4.48 3.96 -3.31
CA ARG A 106 3.32 3.18 -2.84
C ARG A 106 3.77 1.78 -2.46
N LEU A 107 3.21 1.22 -1.38
CA LEU A 107 3.59 -0.09 -0.86
C LEU A 107 3.29 -1.20 -1.87
N PRO A 108 4.26 -2.02 -2.29
CA PRO A 108 4.02 -3.16 -3.18
C PRO A 108 3.51 -4.41 -2.44
N HIS A 109 3.32 -4.32 -1.12
CA HIS A 109 2.81 -5.40 -0.28
C HIS A 109 1.92 -4.83 0.84
N THR A 110 1.11 -5.69 1.42
CA THR A 110 0.35 -5.37 2.63
C THR A 110 1.28 -5.49 3.84
N VAL A 111 1.29 -4.47 4.71
CA VAL A 111 1.99 -4.54 6.00
C VAL A 111 0.98 -5.00 7.04
N TYR A 112 1.17 -6.22 7.55
CA TYR A 112 0.33 -6.78 8.61
C TYR A 112 0.51 -6.00 9.93
N ALA A 113 -0.57 -5.92 10.71
CA ALA A 113 -0.59 -5.30 12.04
C ALA A 113 0.22 -6.06 13.08
N SER A 114 0.36 -7.38 12.90
CA SER A 114 1.08 -8.25 13.82
C SER A 114 1.38 -9.61 13.20
N ASP A 115 2.13 -10.44 13.93
CA ASP A 115 2.51 -11.81 13.50
C ASP A 115 1.28 -12.72 13.37
N GLU A 116 0.22 -12.48 14.15
CA GLU A 116 -1.00 -13.28 14.17
C GLU A 116 -1.80 -13.19 12.85
N GLN A 117 -1.57 -12.16 12.04
CA GLN A 117 -2.18 -12.05 10.71
C GLN A 117 -1.38 -12.78 9.63
N VAL A 118 -0.13 -13.16 9.90
CA VAL A 118 0.73 -13.81 8.92
C VAL A 118 0.34 -15.29 8.86
N PRO A 119 -0.11 -15.79 7.68
CA PRO A 119 -0.37 -17.21 7.53
C PRO A 119 0.89 -18.05 7.77
N SER A 120 0.71 -19.34 8.12
CA SER A 120 1.85 -20.24 8.33
C SER A 120 2.71 -20.38 7.07
N ARG A 121 4.01 -20.61 7.24
CA ARG A 121 4.98 -20.75 6.13
C ARG A 121 4.69 -21.93 5.20
N ASP A 122 4.08 -22.99 5.75
CA ASP A 122 3.67 -24.19 5.03
C ASP A 122 2.25 -24.10 4.45
N GLN A 123 1.61 -22.92 4.55
CA GLN A 123 0.29 -22.69 3.96
C GLN A 123 0.41 -22.32 2.48
N TYR A 124 -0.16 -23.16 1.61
CA TYR A 124 -0.17 -22.94 0.16
C TYR A 124 -1.52 -22.43 -0.38
N ASP A 125 -2.61 -22.52 0.39
CA ASP A 125 -3.88 -21.89 0.02
C ASP A 125 -3.80 -20.38 0.31
N ILE A 126 -3.61 -19.60 -0.77
CA ILE A 126 -3.53 -18.13 -0.71
C ILE A 126 -4.78 -17.48 -0.11
N SER A 127 -5.92 -18.18 -0.14
CA SER A 127 -7.16 -17.67 0.44
C SER A 127 -7.14 -17.64 1.97
N GLN A 128 -6.10 -18.17 2.60
CA GLN A 128 -5.96 -18.28 4.06
C GLN A 128 -5.32 -17.04 4.72
N GLY A 129 -5.55 -15.84 4.19
CA GLY A 129 -5.06 -14.60 4.82
C GLY A 129 -3.94 -13.89 4.08
N PHE A 130 -3.53 -14.37 2.90
CA PHE A 130 -2.40 -13.78 2.18
C PHE A 130 -2.80 -12.51 1.42
N THR A 131 -1.91 -11.53 1.46
CA THR A 131 -1.97 -10.28 0.67
C THR A 131 -3.24 -9.45 0.92
N HIS A 132 -3.37 -8.32 0.25
CA HIS A 132 -4.61 -7.55 0.26
C HIS A 132 -5.82 -8.29 -0.32
N MET A 133 -5.59 -9.34 -1.12
CA MET A 133 -6.66 -10.10 -1.76
C MET A 133 -7.45 -10.95 -0.76
N PHE A 134 -6.81 -11.50 0.27
CA PHE A 134 -7.45 -12.44 1.20
C PHE A 134 -7.17 -12.13 2.68
N LEU A 135 -6.67 -10.93 2.96
CA LEU A 135 -6.35 -10.45 4.30
C LEU A 135 -7.48 -10.73 5.31
N ARG A 136 -7.09 -11.13 6.52
CA ARG A 136 -8.00 -11.26 7.67
C ARG A 136 -7.82 -10.07 8.61
N GLY A 137 -8.90 -9.30 8.80
CA GLY A 137 -8.87 -8.09 9.60
C GLY A 137 -8.20 -6.92 8.88
N GLU A 138 -7.84 -5.89 9.64
CA GLU A 138 -7.27 -4.65 9.09
C GLU A 138 -5.73 -4.71 9.03
N PRO A 139 -5.10 -4.23 7.95
CA PRO A 139 -3.65 -4.16 7.87
C PRO A 139 -3.12 -2.97 8.66
N LEU A 140 -1.83 -3.01 9.02
CA LEU A 140 -1.16 -1.81 9.53
C LEU A 140 -1.11 -0.73 8.44
N PHE A 141 -0.66 -1.13 7.26
CA PHE A 141 -0.68 -0.32 6.04
C PHE A 141 -1.16 -1.18 4.86
N PRO A 142 -2.22 -0.76 4.14
CA PRO A 142 -2.77 -1.54 3.05
C PRO A 142 -1.82 -1.59 1.85
N PHE A 143 -2.05 -2.55 0.96
CA PHE A 143 -1.33 -2.62 -0.31
C PHE A 143 -1.59 -1.35 -1.13
N GLY A 144 -0.56 -0.84 -1.79
CA GLY A 144 -0.63 0.40 -2.56
C GLY A 144 -0.71 1.66 -1.71
N HIS A 145 -0.58 1.59 -0.38
CA HIS A 145 -0.59 2.78 0.47
C HIS A 145 0.68 3.61 0.32
N GLY A 146 0.54 4.92 0.39
CA GLY A 146 1.66 5.87 0.45
C GLY A 146 1.11 7.29 0.40
N LEU A 147 1.76 8.18 1.14
CA LEU A 147 1.35 9.59 1.23
C LEU A 147 2.10 10.45 0.21
N SER A 148 1.72 11.71 0.16
CA SER A 148 2.36 12.78 -0.61
C SER A 148 2.33 14.06 0.24
N TYR A 149 3.19 15.03 -0.08
CA TYR A 149 3.10 16.39 0.47
C TYR A 149 1.98 17.23 -0.17
N THR A 150 1.19 16.65 -1.05
CA THR A 150 -0.06 17.23 -1.57
C THR A 150 -1.23 16.25 -1.41
N ALA A 151 -2.44 16.70 -1.75
CA ALA A 151 -3.66 15.91 -1.62
C ALA A 151 -4.37 15.75 -2.98
N PHE A 152 -4.90 14.55 -3.25
CA PHE A 152 -5.61 14.24 -4.48
C PHE A 152 -7.05 13.82 -4.22
N THR A 153 -7.97 14.30 -5.05
CA THR A 153 -9.39 13.89 -5.06
C THR A 153 -9.74 13.17 -6.35
N TYR A 154 -10.59 12.16 -6.25
CA TYR A 154 -11.05 11.36 -7.38
C TYR A 154 -12.56 11.55 -7.53
N THR A 155 -13.01 11.78 -8.75
CA THR A 155 -14.43 12.04 -9.05
C THR A 155 -14.81 11.47 -10.41
N ASN A 156 -16.11 11.50 -10.72
CA ASN A 156 -16.63 11.29 -12.07
C ASN A 156 -16.18 9.98 -12.72
N VAL A 157 -16.46 8.86 -12.06
CA VAL A 157 -16.20 7.53 -12.61
C VAL A 157 -17.11 7.27 -13.82
N ARG A 158 -16.51 6.82 -14.92
CA ARG A 158 -17.19 6.58 -16.20
C ARG A 158 -16.82 5.21 -16.75
N LEU A 159 -17.81 4.51 -17.25
CA LEU A 159 -17.68 3.20 -17.87
C LEU A 159 -18.08 3.29 -19.34
N SER A 160 -17.31 2.67 -20.23
CA SER A 160 -17.67 2.62 -21.66
C SER A 160 -18.95 1.82 -21.95
N ALA A 161 -19.32 0.91 -21.05
CA ALA A 161 -20.54 0.13 -21.12
C ALA A 161 -21.01 -0.26 -19.70
N GLN A 162 -22.32 -0.49 -19.55
CA GLN A 162 -22.90 -1.02 -18.31
C GLN A 162 -22.86 -2.55 -18.27
N ALA A 163 -22.68 -3.19 -19.43
CA ALA A 163 -22.54 -4.64 -19.54
C ALA A 163 -21.52 -5.01 -20.63
N ILE A 164 -20.76 -6.08 -20.40
CA ILE A 164 -19.81 -6.67 -21.35
C ILE A 164 -19.99 -8.19 -21.42
N ALA A 165 -19.61 -8.79 -22.55
CA ALA A 165 -19.42 -10.25 -22.61
C ALA A 165 -18.13 -10.66 -21.87
N ALA A 166 -17.98 -11.96 -21.59
CA ALA A 166 -16.80 -12.50 -20.91
C ALA A 166 -15.48 -12.25 -21.67
N ASP A 167 -15.54 -12.27 -22.99
CA ASP A 167 -14.45 -11.95 -23.94
C ASP A 167 -14.48 -10.48 -24.41
N GLY A 168 -15.39 -9.67 -23.85
CA GLY A 168 -15.52 -8.26 -24.17
C GLY A 168 -14.44 -7.40 -23.51
N ALA A 169 -14.59 -6.08 -23.61
CA ALA A 169 -13.69 -5.13 -22.97
C ALA A 169 -14.47 -3.96 -22.37
N LEU A 170 -13.99 -3.50 -21.21
CA LEU A 170 -14.49 -2.31 -20.53
C LEU A 170 -13.37 -1.27 -20.46
N THR A 171 -13.71 -0.02 -20.76
CA THR A 171 -12.86 1.13 -20.42
C THR A 171 -13.41 1.78 -19.17
N VAL A 172 -12.57 1.93 -18.16
CA VAL A 172 -12.90 2.57 -16.88
C VAL A 172 -12.12 3.88 -16.78
N ALA A 173 -12.80 4.99 -16.56
CA ALA A 173 -12.15 6.29 -16.40
C ALA A 173 -12.60 7.00 -15.12
N ALA A 174 -11.74 7.86 -14.57
CA ALA A 174 -12.07 8.76 -13.47
C ALA A 174 -11.24 10.04 -13.57
N ASP A 175 -11.72 11.13 -12.97
CA ASP A 175 -11.01 12.40 -12.91
C ASP A 175 -10.25 12.51 -11.58
N VAL A 176 -8.95 12.75 -11.65
CA VAL A 176 -8.06 12.94 -10.51
C VAL A 176 -7.57 14.38 -10.50
N LYS A 177 -7.74 15.08 -9.38
CA LYS A 177 -7.33 16.48 -9.21
C LYS A 177 -6.37 16.62 -8.05
N ASN A 178 -5.29 17.38 -8.25
CA ASN A 178 -4.45 17.86 -7.16
C ASN A 178 -5.13 19.04 -6.48
N THR A 179 -5.46 18.86 -5.21
CA THR A 179 -6.18 19.83 -4.37
C THR A 179 -5.31 20.49 -3.32
N GLY A 180 -4.04 20.09 -3.22
CA GLY A 180 -3.08 20.74 -2.32
C GLY A 180 -2.35 21.90 -2.99
N ALA A 181 -1.37 22.43 -2.26
CA ALA A 181 -0.62 23.62 -2.64
C ALA A 181 0.72 23.32 -3.34
N ARG A 182 1.09 22.05 -3.50
CA ARG A 182 2.35 21.62 -4.11
C ARG A 182 2.09 20.71 -5.31
N GLU A 183 3.00 20.76 -6.27
CA GLU A 183 3.07 19.71 -7.28
C GLU A 183 3.37 18.37 -6.60
N GLY A 184 2.82 17.30 -7.15
CA GLY A 184 3.04 15.96 -6.64
C GLY A 184 2.62 14.91 -7.63
N GLU A 185 3.15 13.72 -7.43
CA GLU A 185 2.78 12.56 -8.22
C GLU A 185 1.79 11.66 -7.47
N GLU A 186 0.84 11.13 -8.22
CA GLU A 186 -0.16 10.19 -7.75
C GLU A 186 -0.07 8.88 -8.53
N VAL A 187 -0.41 7.78 -7.86
CA VAL A 187 -0.57 6.45 -8.46
C VAL A 187 -2.01 6.01 -8.30
N ALA A 188 -2.84 6.32 -9.31
CA ALA A 188 -4.22 5.88 -9.35
C ALA A 188 -4.29 4.36 -9.60
N GLN A 189 -5.01 3.63 -8.75
CA GLN A 189 -5.08 2.17 -8.79
C GLN A 189 -6.50 1.72 -9.10
N LEU A 190 -6.67 0.89 -10.13
CA LEU A 190 -7.92 0.22 -10.48
C LEU A 190 -7.93 -1.17 -9.87
N TYR A 191 -8.93 -1.42 -9.03
CA TYR A 191 -9.27 -2.72 -8.50
C TYR A 191 -10.61 -3.22 -9.05
N VAL A 192 -10.78 -4.53 -9.05
CA VAL A 192 -12.05 -5.18 -9.38
C VAL A 192 -12.43 -6.14 -8.27
N ARG A 193 -13.73 -6.17 -7.94
CA ARG A 193 -14.33 -7.12 -6.99
C ARG A 193 -15.52 -7.81 -7.61
N LYS A 194 -15.63 -9.12 -7.42
CA LYS A 194 -16.80 -9.92 -7.79
C LYS A 194 -17.64 -10.21 -6.54
N PRO A 195 -18.66 -9.38 -6.23
CA PRO A 195 -19.57 -9.68 -5.12
C PRO A 195 -20.36 -10.97 -5.39
N ASN A 196 -20.79 -11.62 -4.31
CA ASN A 196 -21.68 -12.78 -4.33
C ASN A 196 -21.22 -13.87 -5.32
N SER A 197 -19.92 -14.13 -5.38
CA SER A 197 -19.37 -15.21 -6.21
C SER A 197 -19.76 -16.57 -5.65
N ARG A 198 -19.96 -17.55 -6.54
CA ARG A 198 -20.20 -18.95 -6.16
C ARG A 198 -19.01 -19.60 -5.48
N VAL A 199 -17.81 -19.05 -5.68
CA VAL A 199 -16.57 -19.50 -5.07
C VAL A 199 -15.98 -18.40 -4.19
N LYS A 200 -15.06 -18.76 -3.31
CA LYS A 200 -14.30 -17.77 -2.56
C LYS A 200 -13.40 -16.98 -3.51
N ARG A 201 -13.68 -15.68 -3.66
CA ARG A 201 -12.90 -14.73 -4.46
C ARG A 201 -12.09 -13.80 -3.56
N ALA A 202 -11.11 -13.14 -4.15
CA ALA A 202 -10.40 -12.05 -3.50
C ALA A 202 -11.37 -10.93 -3.09
N LEU A 203 -11.07 -10.26 -1.98
CA LEU A 203 -11.74 -9.04 -1.53
C LEU A 203 -11.77 -8.00 -2.65
N GLN A 204 -10.65 -7.84 -3.35
CA GLN A 204 -10.51 -7.10 -4.59
C GLN A 204 -9.16 -7.45 -5.23
N GLU A 205 -9.04 -7.25 -6.54
CA GLU A 205 -7.85 -7.59 -7.32
C GLU A 205 -7.37 -6.36 -8.10
N LEU A 206 -6.09 -6.01 -7.99
CA LEU A 206 -5.51 -4.93 -8.81
C LEU A 206 -5.54 -5.33 -10.29
N ARG A 207 -6.13 -4.48 -11.15
CA ARG A 207 -6.23 -4.70 -12.60
C ARG A 207 -5.48 -3.67 -13.44
N GLY A 208 -5.09 -2.55 -12.85
CA GLY A 208 -4.24 -1.56 -13.49
C GLY A 208 -3.84 -0.45 -12.52
N PHE A 209 -2.78 0.26 -12.86
CA PHE A 209 -2.39 1.48 -12.15
C PHE A 209 -1.76 2.47 -13.14
N GLN A 210 -1.81 3.76 -12.82
CA GLN A 210 -1.17 4.81 -13.59
C GLN A 210 -0.51 5.80 -12.65
N ARG A 211 0.78 6.07 -12.88
CA ARG A 211 1.55 7.11 -12.19
C ARG A 211 1.61 8.36 -13.05
N PHE A 212 1.37 9.52 -12.45
CA PHE A 212 1.40 10.81 -13.13
C PHE A 212 1.61 11.97 -12.16
N ALA A 213 2.21 13.05 -12.65
CA ALA A 213 2.33 14.32 -11.94
C ALA A 213 1.10 15.21 -12.18
N LEU A 214 0.77 16.04 -11.20
CA LEU A 214 -0.21 17.14 -11.32
C LEU A 214 0.29 18.36 -10.54
N LYS A 215 0.19 19.53 -11.18
CA LYS A 215 0.38 20.82 -10.51
C LYS A 215 -0.80 21.14 -9.58
N PRO A 216 -0.65 22.07 -8.62
CA PRO A 216 -1.75 22.53 -7.79
C PRO A 216 -2.97 22.95 -8.62
N GLY A 217 -4.14 22.38 -8.31
CA GLY A 217 -5.40 22.65 -9.01
C GLY A 217 -5.58 21.94 -10.35
N GLU A 218 -4.54 21.28 -10.89
CA GLU A 218 -4.61 20.52 -12.14
C GLU A 218 -5.46 19.26 -11.98
N MET A 219 -6.21 18.93 -13.02
CA MET A 219 -7.03 17.73 -13.11
C MET A 219 -6.63 16.91 -14.35
N ARG A 220 -6.60 15.59 -14.19
CA ARG A 220 -6.36 14.63 -15.27
C ARG A 220 -7.41 13.52 -15.24
N THR A 221 -7.89 13.14 -16.41
CA THR A 221 -8.67 11.90 -16.57
C THR A 221 -7.73 10.71 -16.70
N VAL A 222 -7.80 9.77 -15.76
CA VAL A 222 -7.13 8.47 -15.84
C VAL A 222 -8.04 7.47 -16.55
N THR A 223 -7.49 6.62 -17.40
CA THR A 223 -8.26 5.66 -18.21
C THR A 223 -7.60 4.28 -18.20
N PHE A 224 -8.34 3.26 -17.82
CA PHE A 224 -7.87 1.88 -17.70
C PHE A 224 -8.61 0.97 -18.67
N ALA A 225 -7.85 0.15 -19.40
CA ALA A 225 -8.40 -0.94 -20.18
C ALA A 225 -8.59 -2.18 -19.30
N LEU A 226 -9.80 -2.73 -19.28
CA LEU A 226 -10.16 -3.92 -18.54
C LEU A 226 -10.78 -4.95 -19.52
N PRO A 227 -9.96 -5.81 -20.14
CA PRO A 227 -10.46 -6.97 -20.87
C PRO A 227 -11.24 -7.89 -19.94
N GLY A 228 -12.37 -8.44 -20.40
CA GLY A 228 -13.22 -9.34 -19.63
C GLY A 228 -12.50 -10.61 -19.18
N GLU A 229 -11.56 -11.11 -19.99
CA GLU A 229 -10.69 -12.24 -19.64
C GLU A 229 -9.88 -12.00 -18.35
N LYS A 230 -9.53 -10.74 -18.06
CA LYS A 230 -8.85 -10.39 -16.80
C LYS A 230 -9.76 -10.54 -15.59
N LEU A 231 -11.04 -10.87 -15.72
CA LEU A 231 -11.96 -11.13 -14.61
C LEU A 231 -11.97 -12.61 -14.20
N ALA A 232 -11.31 -13.46 -14.99
CA ALA A 232 -11.36 -14.90 -14.84
C ALA A 232 -10.79 -15.38 -13.50
N TYR A 233 -11.31 -16.51 -13.03
CA TYR A 233 -10.74 -17.31 -11.96
C TYR A 233 -10.54 -18.74 -12.45
N TRP A 234 -9.69 -19.50 -11.76
CA TRP A 234 -9.53 -20.91 -12.02
C TRP A 234 -10.71 -21.71 -11.46
N ASP A 235 -11.48 -22.34 -12.33
CA ASP A 235 -12.56 -23.26 -11.97
C ASP A 235 -12.01 -24.68 -11.83
N THR A 236 -12.09 -25.23 -10.63
CA THR A 236 -11.53 -26.55 -10.31
C THR A 236 -12.33 -27.71 -10.89
N GLU A 237 -13.63 -27.52 -11.16
CA GLU A 237 -14.46 -28.57 -11.78
C GLU A 237 -14.20 -28.63 -13.29
N LYS A 238 -14.02 -27.46 -13.92
CA LYS A 238 -13.78 -27.36 -15.37
C LYS A 238 -12.32 -27.45 -15.76
N HIS A 239 -11.39 -27.36 -14.80
CA HIS A 239 -9.95 -27.29 -15.04
C HIS A 239 -9.57 -26.19 -16.05
N ALA A 240 -10.21 -25.03 -15.94
CA ALA A 240 -10.01 -23.91 -16.87
C ALA A 240 -10.23 -22.56 -16.19
N PHE A 241 -9.63 -21.51 -16.76
CA PHE A 241 -10.00 -20.14 -16.42
C PHE A 241 -11.37 -19.81 -17.00
N VAL A 242 -12.27 -19.34 -16.13
CA VAL A 242 -13.62 -18.93 -16.53
C VAL A 242 -13.96 -17.57 -15.94
N VAL A 243 -14.76 -16.80 -16.67
CA VAL A 243 -15.33 -15.54 -16.17
C VAL A 243 -16.73 -15.84 -15.64
N GLU A 244 -16.97 -15.53 -14.38
CA GLU A 244 -18.30 -15.70 -13.78
C GLU A 244 -19.23 -14.58 -14.28
N PRO A 245 -20.41 -14.89 -14.84
CA PRO A 245 -21.41 -13.86 -15.15
C PRO A 245 -21.95 -13.18 -13.89
N GLY A 246 -22.51 -11.99 -14.06
CA GLY A 246 -23.15 -11.20 -12.99
C GLY A 246 -22.45 -9.86 -12.75
N GLU A 247 -22.76 -9.24 -11.63
CA GLU A 247 -22.24 -7.91 -11.29
C GLU A 247 -20.79 -7.95 -10.83
N TYR A 248 -20.04 -6.93 -11.22
CA TYR A 248 -18.68 -6.64 -10.77
C TYR A 248 -18.61 -5.18 -10.31
N ASP A 249 -17.89 -4.93 -9.23
CA ASP A 249 -17.49 -3.58 -8.83
C ASP A 249 -16.15 -3.25 -9.49
N VAL A 250 -16.03 -2.04 -10.05
CA VAL A 250 -14.75 -1.39 -10.30
C VAL A 250 -14.51 -0.35 -9.21
N LEU A 251 -13.32 -0.40 -8.61
CA LEU A 251 -12.94 0.46 -7.50
C LEU A 251 -11.68 1.21 -7.90
N ILE A 252 -11.71 2.55 -7.87
CA ILE A 252 -10.51 3.36 -8.12
C ILE A 252 -10.16 4.07 -6.82
N GLY A 253 -8.90 3.94 -6.42
CA GLY A 253 -8.39 4.47 -5.17
C GLY A 253 -6.92 4.82 -5.20
N ALA A 254 -6.48 5.40 -4.08
CA ALA A 254 -5.07 5.70 -3.82
C ALA A 254 -4.34 4.51 -3.16
N SER A 255 -5.08 3.52 -2.65
CA SER A 255 -4.56 2.24 -2.15
C SER A 255 -5.67 1.20 -2.09
N SER A 256 -5.34 -0.05 -1.77
CA SER A 256 -6.34 -1.09 -1.53
C SER A 256 -7.25 -0.78 -0.33
N GLY A 257 -6.78 0.01 0.64
CA GLY A 257 -7.57 0.43 1.81
C GLY A 257 -8.17 1.84 1.67
N ASP A 258 -8.00 2.48 0.52
CA ASP A 258 -8.39 3.88 0.30
C ASP A 258 -9.04 4.05 -1.08
N ILE A 259 -10.23 3.45 -1.20
CA ILE A 259 -11.07 3.53 -2.39
C ILE A 259 -11.83 4.84 -2.39
N ARG A 260 -11.73 5.58 -3.50
CA ARG A 260 -12.27 6.95 -3.60
C ARG A 260 -13.53 7.03 -4.45
N VAL A 261 -13.60 6.21 -5.50
CA VAL A 261 -14.79 6.09 -6.36
C VAL A 261 -15.06 4.63 -6.71
N VAL A 262 -16.34 4.29 -6.83
CA VAL A 262 -16.81 2.94 -7.16
C VAL A 262 -17.86 3.05 -8.26
N SER A 263 -17.84 2.11 -9.20
CA SER A 263 -18.93 1.91 -10.16
C SER A 263 -19.18 0.41 -10.35
N ARG A 264 -20.29 0.06 -10.99
CA ARG A 264 -20.68 -1.33 -11.28
C ARG A 264 -20.89 -1.54 -12.76
N PHE A 265 -20.62 -2.75 -13.20
CA PHE A 265 -21.00 -3.25 -14.52
C PHE A 265 -21.38 -4.73 -14.42
N THR A 266 -22.02 -5.24 -15.46
CA THR A 266 -22.43 -6.65 -15.53
C THR A 266 -21.62 -7.40 -16.58
N VAL A 267 -21.11 -8.58 -16.24
CA VAL A 267 -20.66 -9.55 -17.24
C VAL A 267 -21.84 -10.43 -17.62
N THR A 268 -22.20 -10.45 -18.90
CA THR A 268 -23.30 -11.27 -19.40
C THR A 268 -22.89 -12.74 -19.49
N ALA A 269 -23.86 -13.64 -19.32
CA ALA A 269 -23.62 -15.05 -19.58
C ALA A 269 -23.23 -15.27 -21.06
N PRO A 270 -22.38 -16.28 -21.36
CA PRO A 270 -22.21 -16.75 -22.73
C PRO A 270 -23.58 -17.08 -23.32
N ARG A 271 -23.81 -16.69 -24.57
CA ARG A 271 -24.99 -17.12 -25.33
C ARG A 271 -24.94 -18.62 -25.60
#